data_AF-A0A6N6Z570-F1
#
_entry.id   AF-A0A6N6Z570-F1
#
_cell.length_a   1.000
_cell.length_b   1.000
_cell.length_c   1.000
_cell.angle_alpha   90.00
_cell.angle_beta   90.00
_cell.angle_gamma   90.00
#
_symmetry.space_group_name_H-M   'P 1'
#
loop_
_entity.id
_entity.type
_entity.pdbx_description
1 polymer ?
#
loop_
_entity_poly.entity_id
_entity_poly.type
_entity_poly.pdbx_seq_one_letter_code
_entity_poly.pdbx_strand_id
1 'polypeptide(L)'
;MWEMVATKIGLVAVERFFDRRNEDLDEDNPQVVSIGLAVGYYYNFLDPVSMVLRMGIFSLYASPEDKDPRTFTADDVRLQIILPGQLNVYAFQRCEADFKKYDKGFVFLPQNHRYYGINYFTTECGGRTELTILDLARPIMSAKRYYEDIVKLDTHVGTDPKWMNIQTAEITAFKESLRRLQKRGYGDAFVNKLDFRECN
;
A
#
# COMPACT_ATOMS: atom_id res chain seq x y z
N MET A 1 -23.01 1.74 11.67
CA MET A 1 -22.53 1.89 13.07
C MET A 1 -21.29 1.04 13.32
N TRP A 2 -21.29 -0.25 12.98
CA TRP A 2 -20.17 -1.18 13.22
C TRP A 2 -18.90 -0.92 12.41
N GLU A 3 -19.03 -0.52 11.14
CA GLU A 3 -17.89 -0.13 10.30
C GLU A 3 -17.08 1.03 10.93
N MET A 4 -17.77 2.05 11.44
CA MET A 4 -17.12 3.17 12.15
C MET A 4 -16.32 2.73 13.38
N VAL A 5 -16.79 1.69 14.08
CA VAL A 5 -16.08 1.14 15.25
C VAL A 5 -14.82 0.40 14.81
N ALA A 6 -14.90 -0.43 13.77
CA ALA A 6 -13.75 -1.14 13.22
C ALA A 6 -12.68 -0.17 12.67
N THR A 7 -13.11 0.86 11.95
CA THR A 7 -12.23 1.95 11.50
C THR A 7 -11.55 2.62 12.68
N LYS A 8 -12.30 2.97 13.73
CA LYS A 8 -11.72 3.59 14.94
C LYS A 8 -10.67 2.69 15.59
N ILE A 9 -10.90 1.38 15.67
CA ILE A 9 -9.93 0.42 16.19
C ILE A 9 -8.64 0.46 15.37
N GLY A 10 -8.75 0.39 14.04
CA GLY A 10 -7.58 0.48 13.15
C GLY A 10 -6.80 1.78 13.33
N LEU A 11 -7.49 2.92 13.41
CA LEU A 11 -6.85 4.22 13.64
C LEU A 11 -6.15 4.30 14.99
N VAL A 12 -6.79 3.82 16.07
CA VAL A 12 -6.21 3.81 17.43
C VAL A 12 -4.95 2.93 17.49
N ALA A 13 -4.96 1.77 16.83
CA ALA A 13 -3.80 0.90 16.78
C ALA A 13 -2.61 1.59 16.09
N VAL A 14 -2.89 2.31 15.00
CA VAL A 14 -1.89 3.09 14.28
C VAL A 14 -1.38 4.27 15.13
N GLU A 15 -2.26 5.05 15.76
CA GLU A 15 -1.87 6.13 16.69
C GLU A 15 -0.89 5.66 17.74
N ARG A 16 -1.23 4.58 18.43
CA ARG A 16 -0.36 4.03 19.48
C ARG A 16 0.98 3.55 18.94
N PHE A 17 1.01 2.87 17.80
CA PHE A 17 2.27 2.43 17.20
C PHE A 17 3.21 3.59 16.91
N PHE A 18 2.67 4.71 16.40
CA PHE A 18 3.47 5.85 15.98
C PHE A 18 3.78 6.84 17.12
N ASP A 19 2.94 6.94 18.14
CA ASP A 19 3.05 7.96 19.21
C ASP A 19 3.68 7.41 20.52
N ARG A 20 3.96 6.10 20.61
CA ARG A 20 4.59 5.50 21.80
C ARG A 20 6.05 5.92 21.98
N ARG A 21 6.27 6.81 22.94
CA ARG A 21 7.32 6.62 23.96
C ARG A 21 6.86 5.48 24.87
N ASN A 22 7.72 4.48 25.05
CA ASN A 22 7.55 3.26 25.86
C ASN A 22 6.54 3.39 27.02
N GLU A 23 5.33 2.82 26.90
CA GLU A 23 4.54 2.35 28.05
C GLU A 23 3.34 1.48 27.55
N ASP A 24 3.31 0.26 28.08
CA ASP A 24 2.23 -0.73 28.22
C ASP A 24 1.56 -1.31 26.96
N LEU A 25 2.14 -2.40 26.44
CA LEU A 25 1.44 -3.39 25.63
C LEU A 25 0.43 -4.16 26.51
N ASP A 26 -0.74 -3.57 26.76
CA ASP A 26 -1.87 -4.26 27.41
C ASP A 26 -2.36 -5.45 26.55
N GLU A 27 -2.58 -6.61 27.19
CA GLU A 27 -3.08 -7.85 26.57
C GLU A 27 -4.52 -7.72 26.01
N ASP A 28 -5.30 -6.77 26.51
CA ASP A 28 -6.70 -6.53 26.08
C ASP A 28 -6.82 -5.66 24.81
N ASN A 29 -5.71 -5.33 24.15
CA ASN A 29 -5.72 -4.42 23.00
C ASN A 29 -5.53 -5.14 21.66
N PRO A 30 -6.38 -4.85 20.66
CA PRO A 30 -6.26 -5.47 19.34
C PRO A 30 -4.98 -5.02 18.65
N GLN A 31 -3.98 -5.89 18.63
CA GLN A 31 -2.84 -5.76 17.75
C GLN A 31 -3.28 -6.16 16.34
N VAL A 32 -3.26 -5.20 15.41
CA VAL A 32 -3.51 -5.45 14.00
C VAL A 32 -2.19 -5.79 13.31
N VAL A 33 -2.12 -6.96 12.70
CA VAL A 33 -0.88 -7.48 12.08
C VAL A 33 -0.48 -6.65 10.85
N SER A 34 -1.46 -5.98 10.22
CA SER A 34 -1.27 -5.07 9.10
C SER A 34 -0.29 -3.94 9.35
N ILE A 35 -0.09 -3.47 10.58
CA ILE A 35 0.91 -2.42 10.85
C ILE A 35 2.31 -2.93 10.48
N GLY A 36 2.67 -4.13 10.93
CA GLY A 36 3.96 -4.75 10.60
C GLY A 36 4.09 -5.05 9.10
N LEU A 37 3.00 -5.52 8.48
CA LEU A 37 2.95 -5.76 7.04
C LEU A 37 3.14 -4.46 6.24
N ALA A 38 2.56 -3.34 6.70
CA ALA A 38 2.68 -2.02 6.10
C ALA A 38 4.12 -1.48 6.23
N VAL A 39 4.78 -1.67 7.38
CA VAL A 39 6.19 -1.32 7.56
C VAL A 39 7.07 -2.07 6.56
N GLY A 40 6.88 -3.39 6.45
CA GLY A 40 7.61 -4.22 5.48
C GLY A 40 7.33 -3.78 4.04
N TYR A 41 6.08 -3.49 3.70
CA TYR A 41 5.70 -3.00 2.38
C TYR A 41 6.34 -1.65 2.05
N TYR A 42 6.31 -0.72 3.00
CA TYR A 42 6.89 0.62 2.85
C TYR A 42 8.37 0.55 2.45
N TYR A 43 9.19 -0.18 3.22
CA TYR A 43 10.63 -0.25 2.93
C TYR A 43 10.98 -1.05 1.68
N ASN A 44 10.12 -1.98 1.24
CA ASN A 44 10.38 -2.81 0.07
C ASN A 44 9.92 -2.20 -1.26
N PHE A 45 8.90 -1.33 -1.23
CA PHE A 45 8.29 -0.75 -2.42
C PHE A 45 8.23 0.78 -2.37
N LEU A 46 7.51 1.34 -1.39
CA LEU A 46 7.24 2.79 -1.38
C LEU A 46 8.50 3.63 -1.18
N ASP A 47 9.39 3.20 -0.30
CA ASP A 47 10.62 3.92 0.02
C ASP A 47 11.58 4.01 -1.19
N PRO A 48 11.91 2.91 -1.90
CA PRO A 48 12.68 2.98 -3.14
C PRO A 48 12.08 3.90 -4.21
N VAL A 49 10.76 3.80 -4.44
CA VAL A 49 10.08 4.62 -5.47
C VAL A 49 10.02 6.08 -5.06
N SER A 50 9.73 6.36 -3.79
CA SER A 50 9.63 7.73 -3.26
C SER A 50 10.97 8.44 -3.28
N MET A 51 12.07 7.72 -3.03
CA MET A 51 13.39 8.30 -3.19
C MET A 51 13.65 8.77 -4.62
N VAL A 52 13.36 7.95 -5.64
CA VAL A 52 13.59 8.35 -7.04
C VAL A 52 12.77 9.59 -7.37
N LEU A 53 11.51 9.63 -6.93
CA LEU A 53 10.65 10.78 -7.14
C LEU A 53 11.18 12.07 -6.47
N ARG A 54 11.90 11.97 -5.35
CA ARG A 54 12.54 13.13 -4.72
C ARG A 54 13.73 13.70 -5.48
N MET A 55 14.30 12.95 -6.41
CA MET A 55 15.40 13.45 -7.25
C MET A 55 14.90 14.46 -8.31
N GLY A 56 13.58 14.67 -8.43
CA GLY A 56 12.95 15.72 -9.23
C GLY A 56 12.60 15.30 -10.65
N ILE A 57 13.42 14.45 -11.28
CA ILE A 57 13.14 13.84 -12.58
C ILE A 57 12.96 12.34 -12.40
N PHE A 58 11.84 11.83 -12.89
CA PHE A 58 11.51 10.42 -12.86
C PHE A 58 11.65 9.84 -14.27
N SER A 59 12.55 8.87 -14.44
CA SER A 59 12.80 8.22 -15.73
C SER A 59 12.16 6.83 -15.76
N LEU A 60 11.27 6.62 -16.71
CA LEU A 60 10.59 5.36 -16.98
C LEU A 60 11.23 4.68 -18.20
N TYR A 61 11.76 3.48 -17.96
CA TYR A 61 12.44 2.68 -18.96
C TYR A 61 11.54 1.54 -19.43
N ALA A 62 11.48 1.28 -20.74
CA ALA A 62 10.76 0.12 -21.27
C ALA A 62 11.50 -1.20 -20.96
N SER A 63 12.83 -1.16 -20.93
CA SER A 63 13.72 -2.24 -20.48
C SER A 63 14.99 -1.69 -19.84
N PRO A 64 15.79 -2.49 -19.11
CA PRO A 64 17.07 -2.06 -18.55
C PRO A 64 18.09 -1.50 -19.56
N GLU A 65 17.97 -1.89 -20.83
CA GLU A 65 18.85 -1.48 -21.94
C GLU A 65 18.32 -0.24 -22.70
N ASP A 66 17.15 0.27 -22.30
CA ASP A 66 16.53 1.43 -22.91
C ASP A 66 17.43 2.67 -22.75
N LYS A 67 17.79 3.27 -23.90
CA LYS A 67 18.69 4.42 -23.98
C LYS A 67 17.94 5.75 -24.02
N ASP A 68 16.62 5.72 -24.19
CA ASP A 68 15.78 6.90 -24.34
C ASP A 68 14.55 6.80 -23.42
N PRO A 69 14.76 6.82 -22.09
CA PRO A 69 13.67 6.67 -21.14
C PRO A 69 12.71 7.85 -21.20
N ARG A 70 11.41 7.56 -21.03
CA ARG A 70 10.40 8.61 -20.91
C ARG A 70 10.54 9.30 -19.56
N THR A 71 10.68 10.62 -19.57
CA THR A 71 10.89 11.40 -18.35
C THR A 71 9.61 12.11 -17.91
N PHE A 72 9.43 12.18 -16.60
CA PHE A 72 8.32 12.84 -15.95
C PHE A 72 8.86 13.77 -14.85
N THR A 73 8.20 14.90 -14.65
CA THR A 73 8.45 15.69 -13.44
C THR A 73 7.83 14.97 -12.26
N ALA A 74 8.38 15.16 -11.06
CA ALA A 74 7.81 14.54 -9.85
C ALA A 74 6.31 14.86 -9.67
N ASP A 75 5.84 16.03 -10.14
CA ASP A 75 4.45 16.47 -9.99
C ASP A 75 3.47 15.82 -10.96
N ASP A 76 3.99 15.22 -12.03
CA ASP A 76 3.20 14.46 -13.00
C ASP A 76 3.17 12.96 -12.64
N VAL A 77 3.79 12.54 -11.52
CA VAL A 77 3.78 11.15 -11.06
C VAL A 77 2.87 10.97 -9.84
N ARG A 78 2.07 9.91 -9.86
CA ARG A 78 1.19 9.44 -8.79
C ARG A 78 1.53 8.00 -8.43
N LEU A 79 1.29 7.64 -7.18
CA LEU A 79 1.37 6.27 -6.67
C LEU A 79 -0.05 5.83 -6.30
N GLN A 80 -0.50 4.70 -6.81
CA GLN A 80 -1.77 4.11 -6.44
C GLN A 80 -1.55 2.68 -5.94
N ILE A 81 -1.89 2.43 -4.69
CA ILE A 81 -1.85 1.09 -4.11
C ILE A 81 -3.21 0.45 -4.30
N ILE A 82 -3.22 -0.70 -4.95
CA ILE A 82 -4.41 -1.54 -5.11
C ILE A 82 -4.53 -2.44 -3.89
N LEU A 83 -5.71 -2.43 -3.28
CA LEU A 83 -6.05 -3.21 -2.10
C LEU A 83 -7.35 -3.97 -2.35
N PRO A 84 -7.54 -5.15 -1.74
CA PRO A 84 -8.84 -5.80 -1.78
C PRO A 84 -9.79 -5.09 -0.80
N GLY A 85 -11.05 -4.87 -1.21
CA GLY A 85 -12.07 -4.33 -0.29
C GLY A 85 -12.45 -5.30 0.83
N GLN A 86 -12.10 -6.59 0.68
CA GLN A 86 -12.30 -7.63 1.68
C GLN A 86 -11.10 -8.59 1.72
N LEU A 87 -10.80 -9.12 2.90
CA LEU A 87 -9.74 -10.11 3.07
C LEU A 87 -10.25 -11.51 2.75
N ASN A 88 -10.46 -11.82 1.46
CA ASN A 88 -10.82 -13.16 1.00
C ASN A 88 -10.24 -13.48 -0.38
N VAL A 89 -10.19 -14.77 -0.70
CA VAL A 89 -9.56 -15.30 -1.92
C VAL A 89 -10.16 -14.69 -3.20
N TYR A 90 -11.48 -14.49 -3.24
CA TYR A 90 -12.14 -13.93 -4.41
C TYR A 90 -11.78 -12.46 -4.63
N ALA A 91 -11.75 -11.64 -3.58
CA ALA A 91 -11.31 -10.25 -3.66
C ALA A 91 -9.83 -10.17 -4.11
N PHE A 92 -8.98 -11.08 -3.61
CA PHE A 92 -7.57 -11.14 -4.02
C PHE A 92 -7.43 -11.48 -5.51
N GLN A 93 -8.15 -12.49 -5.98
CA GLN A 93 -8.15 -12.88 -7.39
C GLN A 93 -8.65 -11.76 -8.30
N ARG A 94 -9.67 -10.99 -7.89
CA ARG A 94 -10.15 -9.82 -8.64
C ARG A 94 -9.07 -8.75 -8.73
N CYS A 95 -8.42 -8.41 -7.62
CA CYS A 95 -7.31 -7.46 -7.63
C CYS A 95 -6.14 -7.92 -8.51
N GLU A 96 -5.77 -9.21 -8.44
CA GLU A 96 -4.71 -9.77 -9.30
C GLU A 96 -5.05 -9.70 -10.78
N ALA A 97 -6.29 -10.06 -11.14
CA ALA A 97 -6.76 -10.00 -12.52
C ALA A 97 -6.78 -8.57 -13.05
N ASP A 98 -7.15 -7.61 -12.21
CA ASP A 98 -7.15 -6.20 -12.56
C ASP A 98 -5.73 -5.62 -12.68
N PHE A 99 -4.86 -5.95 -11.74
CA PHE A 99 -3.46 -5.52 -11.71
C PHE A 99 -2.66 -6.00 -12.93
N LYS A 100 -2.96 -7.19 -13.45
CA LYS A 100 -2.27 -7.75 -14.63
C LYS A 100 -2.51 -6.99 -15.93
N LYS A 101 -3.48 -6.08 -15.98
CA LYS A 101 -3.81 -5.30 -17.19
C LYS A 101 -2.89 -4.11 -17.42
N TYR A 102 -2.13 -3.70 -16.41
CA TYR A 102 -1.29 -2.50 -16.47
C TYR A 102 0.01 -2.76 -17.22
N ASP A 103 0.56 -1.68 -17.79
CA ASP A 103 1.84 -1.71 -18.47
C ASP A 103 2.96 -1.95 -17.47
N LYS A 104 4.05 -2.55 -17.94
CA LYS A 104 5.25 -2.82 -17.15
C LYS A 104 6.38 -1.95 -17.62
N GLY A 105 7.14 -1.43 -16.67
CA GLY A 105 8.32 -0.65 -16.94
C GLY A 105 9.33 -0.77 -15.81
N PHE A 106 10.42 -0.04 -15.95
CA PHE A 106 11.50 -0.06 -14.99
C PHE A 106 11.85 1.35 -14.55
N VAL A 107 12.30 1.44 -13.30
CA VAL A 107 12.86 2.65 -12.70
C VAL A 107 14.25 2.31 -12.23
N PHE A 108 15.23 3.16 -12.54
CA PHE A 108 16.58 2.97 -12.02
C PHE A 108 16.67 3.45 -10.57
N LEU A 109 17.18 2.60 -9.68
CA LEU A 109 17.44 2.90 -8.28
C LEU A 109 18.95 3.17 -8.08
N PRO A 110 19.38 4.44 -7.93
CA PRO A 110 20.80 4.78 -7.89
C PRO A 110 21.55 4.20 -6.70
N GLN A 111 20.90 4.13 -5.52
CA GLN A 111 21.52 3.61 -4.29
C GLN A 111 22.12 2.21 -4.47
N ASN A 112 21.40 1.34 -5.17
CA ASN A 112 21.76 -0.07 -5.32
C ASN A 112 22.14 -0.43 -6.76
N HIS A 113 22.28 0.58 -7.64
CA HIS A 113 22.63 0.43 -9.06
C HIS A 113 21.80 -0.64 -9.78
N ARG A 114 20.48 -0.65 -9.55
CA ARG A 114 19.58 -1.69 -10.09
C ARG A 114 18.33 -1.09 -10.70
N TYR A 115 17.80 -1.76 -11.71
CA TYR A 115 16.45 -1.49 -12.20
C TYR A 115 15.41 -2.17 -11.32
N TYR A 116 14.34 -1.45 -11.03
CA TYR A 116 13.20 -1.92 -10.27
C TYR A 116 11.97 -1.95 -11.17
N GLY A 117 11.36 -3.13 -11.29
CA GLY A 117 10.16 -3.30 -12.11
C GLY A 117 8.95 -2.65 -11.43
N ILE A 118 8.17 -1.91 -12.20
CA ILE A 118 6.93 -1.29 -11.76
C ILE A 118 5.79 -1.60 -12.74
N ASN A 119 4.56 -1.49 -12.26
CA ASN A 119 3.38 -1.47 -13.11
C ASN A 119 2.89 -0.03 -13.21
N TYR A 120 2.39 0.40 -14.36
CA TYR A 120 1.96 1.77 -14.57
C TYR A 120 0.84 1.89 -15.60
N PHE A 121 0.21 3.06 -15.63
CA PHE A 121 -0.49 3.57 -16.81
C PHE A 121 -0.21 5.07 -16.95
N THR A 122 -0.46 5.60 -18.14
CA THR A 122 -0.37 7.04 -18.41
C THR A 122 -1.74 7.61 -18.76
N THR A 123 -1.99 8.84 -18.34
CA THR A 123 -3.22 9.58 -18.66
C THR A 123 -2.86 10.94 -19.22
N GLU A 124 -3.56 11.37 -20.25
CA GLU A 124 -3.41 12.71 -20.82
C GLU A 124 -4.38 13.68 -20.13
N CYS A 125 -3.85 14.66 -19.39
CA CYS A 125 -4.60 15.65 -18.64
C CYS A 125 -4.15 17.05 -19.06
N GLY A 126 -5.00 17.78 -19.79
CA GLY A 126 -4.74 19.18 -20.13
C GLY A 126 -3.45 19.43 -20.93
N GLY A 127 -3.05 18.48 -21.79
CA GLY A 127 -1.82 18.56 -22.58
C GLY A 127 -0.55 18.13 -21.84
N ARG A 128 -0.68 17.54 -20.65
CA ARG A 128 0.40 16.87 -19.92
C ARG A 128 0.09 15.38 -19.80
N THR A 129 1.13 14.56 -19.91
CA THR A 129 1.05 13.14 -19.57
C THR A 129 1.33 12.97 -18.08
N GLU A 130 0.35 12.47 -17.33
CA GLU A 130 0.55 12.00 -15.96
C GLU A 130 0.88 10.50 -15.95
N LEU A 131 1.86 10.11 -15.13
CA LEU A 131 2.24 8.73 -14.86
C LEU A 131 1.62 8.28 -13.54
N THR A 132 0.84 7.21 -13.55
CA THR A 132 0.42 6.54 -12.30
C THR A 132 1.16 5.22 -12.18
N ILE A 133 1.97 5.10 -11.13
CA ILE A 133 2.62 3.85 -10.74
C ILE A 133 1.67 3.09 -9.84
N LEU A 134 1.50 1.80 -10.12
CA LEU A 134 0.60 0.93 -9.38
C LEU A 134 1.37 -0.22 -8.76
N ASP A 135 0.92 -0.60 -7.58
CA ASP A 135 1.31 -1.87 -6.99
C ASP A 135 0.16 -2.49 -6.21
N LEU A 136 0.12 -3.81 -6.22
CA LEU A 136 -0.86 -4.59 -5.48
C LEU A 136 -0.27 -4.90 -4.10
N ALA A 137 -0.92 -4.45 -3.02
CA ALA A 137 -0.42 -4.72 -1.67
C ALA A 137 -0.66 -6.17 -1.24
N ARG A 138 0.03 -7.12 -1.87
CA ARG A 138 0.02 -8.54 -1.53
C ARG A 138 0.22 -8.82 -0.04
N PRO A 139 1.04 -8.05 0.73
CA PRO A 139 1.22 -8.34 2.15
C PRO A 139 -0.07 -8.34 2.96
N ILE A 140 -1.03 -7.44 2.70
CA ILE A 140 -2.29 -7.39 3.47
C ILE A 140 -3.12 -8.67 3.30
N MET A 141 -2.93 -9.37 2.18
CA MET A 141 -3.60 -10.65 1.91
C MET A 141 -3.18 -11.75 2.90
N SER A 142 -1.98 -11.64 3.48
CA SER A 142 -1.48 -12.56 4.50
C SER A 142 -2.16 -12.38 5.85
N ALA A 143 -2.84 -11.26 6.10
CA ALA A 143 -3.52 -11.02 7.38
C ALA A 143 -4.61 -12.07 7.65
N LYS A 144 -5.38 -12.48 6.64
CA LYS A 144 -6.37 -13.57 6.79
C LYS A 144 -5.71 -14.86 7.26
N ARG A 145 -4.60 -15.26 6.63
CA ARG A 145 -3.86 -16.47 7.01
C ARG A 145 -3.33 -16.39 8.43
N TYR A 146 -2.88 -15.23 8.89
CA TYR A 146 -2.49 -15.06 10.29
C TYR A 146 -3.65 -15.37 11.25
N TYR A 147 -4.85 -14.85 10.97
CA TYR A 147 -6.01 -15.12 11.83
C TYR A 147 -6.49 -16.58 11.77
N GLU A 148 -6.49 -17.21 10.59
CA GLU A 148 -6.88 -18.61 10.43
C GLU A 148 -5.82 -19.56 11.02
N ASP A 149 -4.55 -19.39 10.64
CA ASP A 149 -3.48 -20.35 10.93
C ASP A 149 -2.89 -20.16 12.33
N ILE A 150 -2.82 -18.93 12.85
CA ILE A 150 -2.17 -18.61 14.14
C ILE A 150 -3.19 -18.36 15.23
N VAL A 151 -4.15 -17.46 15.00
CA VAL A 151 -5.19 -17.11 16.00
C VAL A 151 -6.31 -18.16 16.07
N LYS A 152 -6.37 -19.08 15.08
CA LYS A 152 -7.39 -20.14 14.98
C LYS A 152 -8.82 -19.59 14.91
N LEU A 153 -8.99 -18.45 14.27
CA LEU A 153 -10.30 -17.86 14.01
C LEU A 153 -10.91 -18.48 12.74
N ASP A 154 -12.18 -18.91 12.82
CA ASP A 154 -12.94 -19.29 11.62
C ASP A 154 -13.33 -18.02 10.84
N THR A 155 -12.79 -17.88 9.63
CA THR A 155 -13.09 -16.75 8.75
C THR A 155 -13.86 -17.16 7.49
N HIS A 156 -14.36 -18.40 7.43
CA HIS A 156 -15.09 -18.93 6.27
C HIS A 156 -16.52 -18.38 6.17
N VAL A 157 -17.09 -17.94 7.28
CA VAL A 157 -18.39 -17.27 7.31
C VAL A 157 -18.19 -15.80 6.95
N GLY A 158 -18.31 -15.48 5.66
CA GLY A 158 -18.14 -14.11 5.13
C GLY A 158 -19.15 -13.07 5.66
N THR A 159 -20.14 -13.49 6.45
CA THR A 159 -21.11 -12.63 7.13
C THR A 159 -20.90 -12.57 8.65
N ASP A 160 -19.90 -13.27 9.20
CA ASP A 160 -19.60 -13.22 10.64
C ASP A 160 -19.21 -11.78 11.03
N PRO A 161 -20.01 -11.10 11.86
CA PRO A 161 -19.73 -9.73 12.27
C PRO A 161 -18.34 -9.57 12.91
N LYS A 162 -17.84 -10.60 13.60
CA LYS A 162 -16.51 -10.55 14.23
C LYS A 162 -15.41 -10.49 13.17
N TRP A 163 -15.43 -11.39 12.19
CA TRP A 163 -14.46 -11.37 11.09
C TRP A 163 -14.57 -10.11 10.24
N MET A 164 -15.80 -9.66 9.94
CA MET A 164 -16.05 -8.41 9.21
C MET A 164 -15.38 -7.21 9.88
N ASN A 165 -15.48 -7.10 11.20
CA ASN A 165 -14.83 -6.02 11.95
C ASN A 165 -13.30 -6.12 11.91
N ILE A 166 -12.75 -7.33 12.05
CA ILE A 166 -11.30 -7.56 12.01
C ILE A 166 -10.74 -7.15 10.65
N GLN A 167 -11.32 -7.61 9.54
CA GLN A 167 -10.81 -7.26 8.21
C GLN A 167 -10.86 -5.76 7.92
N THR A 168 -11.92 -5.07 8.35
CA THR A 168 -12.04 -3.61 8.18
C THR A 168 -10.97 -2.89 9.00
N ALA A 169 -10.73 -3.34 10.24
CA ALA A 169 -9.68 -2.78 11.09
C ALA A 169 -8.28 -2.99 10.48
N GLU A 170 -7.99 -4.19 9.95
CA GLU A 170 -6.72 -4.53 9.29
C GLU A 170 -6.48 -3.71 8.02
N ILE A 171 -7.46 -3.62 7.13
CA ILE A 171 -7.34 -2.81 5.90
C ILE A 171 -7.15 -1.33 6.24
N THR A 172 -7.89 -0.82 7.23
CA THR A 172 -7.77 0.57 7.70
C THR A 172 -6.38 0.84 8.27
N ALA A 173 -5.91 -0.03 9.17
CA ALA A 173 -4.61 0.13 9.81
C ALA A 173 -3.46 0.01 8.81
N PHE A 174 -3.57 -0.85 7.80
CA PHE A 174 -2.60 -0.92 6.71
C PHE A 174 -2.49 0.42 5.96
N LYS A 175 -3.63 0.94 5.47
CA LYS A 175 -3.70 2.22 4.72
C LYS A 175 -3.11 3.37 5.53
N GLU A 176 -3.55 3.51 6.78
CA GLU A 176 -3.14 4.62 7.63
C GLU A 176 -1.68 4.52 8.06
N SER A 177 -1.17 3.30 8.29
CA SER A 177 0.25 3.09 8.56
C SER A 177 1.12 3.55 7.40
N LEU A 178 0.75 3.22 6.16
CA LEU A 178 1.49 3.66 4.98
C LEU A 178 1.47 5.18 4.83
N ARG A 179 0.33 5.83 5.04
CA ARG A 179 0.22 7.30 5.02
C ARG A 179 1.14 7.94 6.06
N ARG A 180 1.16 7.42 7.29
CA ARG A 180 2.01 7.94 8.36
C ARG A 180 3.49 7.71 8.12
N LEU A 181 3.87 6.53 7.63
CA LEU A 181 5.26 6.24 7.26
C LEU A 181 5.73 7.18 6.17
N GLN A 182 4.93 7.36 5.12
CA GLN A 182 5.25 8.28 4.03
C GLN A 182 5.34 9.73 4.52
N LYS A 183 4.41 10.19 5.36
CA LYS A 183 4.47 11.52 5.98
C LYS A 183 5.74 11.71 6.81
N ARG A 184 6.13 10.72 7.62
CA ARG A 184 7.33 10.78 8.47
C ARG A 184 8.64 10.75 7.66
N GLY A 185 8.71 9.91 6.63
CA GLY A 185 9.91 9.76 5.81
C GLY A 185 10.09 10.84 4.74
N TYR A 186 8.99 11.33 4.18
CA TYR A 186 8.97 12.14 2.95
C TYR A 186 8.16 13.44 3.06
N GLY A 187 7.50 13.69 4.19
CA GLY A 187 6.69 14.90 4.41
C GLY A 187 5.33 14.88 3.70
N ASP A 188 4.57 15.96 3.85
CA ASP A 188 3.19 16.07 3.37
C ASP A 188 3.08 16.14 1.83
N ALA A 189 4.14 16.60 1.14
CA ALA A 189 4.14 16.70 -0.32
C ALA A 189 3.98 15.34 -1.04
N PHE A 190 4.47 14.25 -0.41
CA PHE A 190 4.34 12.90 -0.95
C PHE A 190 3.04 12.20 -0.58
N VAL A 191 2.44 12.57 0.56
CA VAL A 191 1.17 11.98 1.02
C VAL A 191 0.07 12.22 -0.01
N ASN A 192 0.04 13.39 -0.65
CA ASN A 192 -0.95 13.72 -1.69
C ASN A 192 -0.71 12.96 -3.01
N LYS A 193 0.45 12.32 -3.17
CA LYS A 193 0.77 11.51 -4.35
C LYS A 193 0.44 10.03 -4.13
N LEU A 194 0.07 9.62 -2.92
CA LEU A 194 -0.34 8.26 -2.60
C LEU A 194 -1.86 8.14 -2.52
N ASP A 195 -2.42 7.33 -3.41
CA ASP A 195 -3.83 6.98 -3.44
C ASP A 195 -4.03 5.48 -3.17
N PHE A 196 -5.22 5.12 -2.71
CA PHE A 196 -5.62 3.74 -2.47
C PHE A 196 -6.87 3.40 -3.28
N ARG A 197 -6.77 2.36 -4.10
CA ARG A 197 -7.90 1.84 -4.85
C ARG A 197 -8.32 0.48 -4.33
N GLU A 198 -9.58 0.36 -3.95
CA GLU A 198 -10.16 -0.91 -3.52
C GLU A 198 -10.75 -1.66 -4.73
N CYS A 199 -10.41 -2.94 -4.87
CA CYS A 199 -11.09 -3.81 -5.84
C CYS A 199 -12.38 -4.33 -5.21
N ASN A 200 -13.50 -4.05 -5.87
CA ASN A 200 -14.80 -4.58 -5.51
C ASN A 200 -15.10 -5.86 -6.27
#